data_AF-A0A256GBW8-F1
#
_entry.id   AF-A0A256GBW8-F1
#
_cell.length_a   1.000
_cell.length_b   1.000
_cell.length_c   1.000
_cell.angle_alpha   90.00
_cell.angle_beta   90.00
_cell.angle_gamma   90.00
#
_symmetry.space_group_name_H-M   'P 1'
#
loop_
_entity.id
_entity.type
_entity.pdbx_description
1 polymer ?
#
loop_
_entity_poly.entity_id
_entity_poly.type
_entity_poly.pdbx_seq_one_letter_code
_entity_poly.pdbx_strand_id
1 'polypeptide(L)'
;MIAVWFCAAISGCGFRLRQLKGRANRARNTLGGQHRFSNLAIETTLMLGALARFSLHQTEGLVRSLMALMNLDLTVPDHTTLARRRRTVDVCSIRRRPVDIVIDSTGLKFYGPGEWARAKHGETRRSWRKLHISVNADDNEILAHVLTDDDTSDSAMIGKLVANSCGNIRSVIADGAYGGEPTYQAIRAARLAR
;
A
#
# COMPACT_ATOMS: atom_id res chain seq x y z
N MET A 1 -25.33 11.49 -6.56
CA MET A 1 -24.99 11.40 -5.12
C MET A 1 -23.56 10.88 -4.87
N ILE A 2 -22.57 11.29 -5.68
CA ILE A 2 -21.14 10.93 -5.47
C ILE A 2 -20.30 12.17 -5.08
N ALA A 3 -20.89 13.38 -5.16
CA ALA A 3 -20.14 14.64 -4.99
C ALA A 3 -20.11 15.20 -3.55
N VAL A 4 -20.69 14.53 -2.55
CA VAL A 4 -20.77 15.10 -1.18
C VAL A 4 -19.68 14.54 -0.23
N TRP A 5 -19.05 13.42 -0.56
CA TRP A 5 -18.00 12.83 0.30
C TRP A 5 -16.59 13.43 0.10
N PHE A 6 -16.35 14.14 -0.99
CA PHE A 6 -15.04 14.75 -1.27
C PHE A 6 -14.75 16.00 -0.43
N CYS A 7 -15.76 16.57 0.26
CA CYS A 7 -15.64 17.88 0.91
C CYS A 7 -15.52 17.83 2.45
N ALA A 8 -15.91 16.74 3.12
CA ALA A 8 -15.99 16.71 4.59
C ALA A 8 -14.68 16.39 5.32
N ALA A 9 -13.61 15.97 4.62
CA ALA A 9 -12.31 15.69 5.24
C ALA A 9 -11.35 16.90 5.27
N ILE A 10 -11.75 18.03 4.70
CA ILE A 10 -10.88 19.22 4.52
C ILE A 10 -11.28 20.38 5.46
N SER A 11 -12.43 20.30 6.15
CA SER A 11 -13.02 21.44 6.87
C SER A 11 -12.47 21.69 8.29
N GLY A 12 -11.55 20.89 8.80
CA GLY A 12 -10.97 21.06 10.15
C GLY A 12 -9.68 21.89 10.22
N CYS A 13 -9.06 22.20 9.09
CA CYS A 13 -7.77 22.89 9.07
C CYS A 13 -7.86 24.04 8.07
N GLY A 14 -7.74 25.28 8.55
CA GLY A 14 -7.85 26.49 7.74
C GLY A 14 -6.81 26.54 6.62
N PHE A 15 -7.11 25.93 5.48
CA PHE A 15 -6.27 25.96 4.30
C PHE A 15 -6.67 27.15 3.44
N ARG A 16 -6.01 28.29 3.71
CA ARG A 16 -6.11 29.49 2.88
C ARG A 16 -5.43 29.19 1.54
N LEU A 17 -6.22 28.98 0.48
CA LEU A 17 -5.74 28.94 -0.92
C LEU A 17 -5.11 30.30 -1.29
N ARG A 18 -3.83 30.47 -1.00
CA ARG A 18 -3.00 31.54 -1.56
C ARG A 18 -1.73 30.94 -2.16
N GLN A 19 -1.66 31.04 -3.48
CA GLN A 19 -0.47 30.92 -4.33
C GLN A 19 0.42 29.68 -4.14
N LEU A 20 0.07 28.59 -4.82
CA LEU A 20 1.06 27.62 -5.29
C LEU A 20 1.68 28.10 -6.61
N LYS A 21 2.48 29.18 -6.56
CA LYS A 21 3.53 29.39 -7.57
C LYS A 21 4.79 28.69 -7.05
N GLY A 22 4.85 27.38 -7.26
CA GLY A 22 6.05 26.60 -6.98
C GLY A 22 7.14 26.96 -7.98
N ARG A 23 8.18 27.68 -7.54
CA ARG A 23 9.43 27.83 -8.29
C ARG A 23 9.96 26.44 -8.62
N ALA A 24 10.09 26.12 -9.90
CA ALA A 24 10.81 24.94 -10.35
C ALA A 24 12.29 25.10 -9.99
N ASN A 25 12.71 24.50 -8.87
CA ASN A 25 14.13 24.48 -8.51
C ASN A 25 14.92 23.64 -9.53
N ARG A 26 16.07 24.17 -9.95
CA ARG A 26 17.00 23.59 -10.93
C ARG A 26 17.37 22.16 -10.52
N ALA A 27 17.19 21.20 -11.43
CA ALA A 27 17.51 19.80 -11.16
C ALA A 27 19.01 19.62 -10.92
N ARG A 28 19.38 18.93 -9.82
CA ARG A 28 20.74 18.43 -9.58
C ARG A 28 20.90 17.07 -10.25
N ASN A 29 22.02 16.86 -10.94
CA ASN A 29 22.40 15.60 -11.60
C ASN A 29 23.14 14.63 -10.66
N THR A 30 22.71 14.49 -9.40
CA THR A 30 23.23 13.47 -8.48
C THR A 30 22.28 12.28 -8.43
N LEU A 31 22.82 11.06 -8.39
CA LEU A 31 22.03 9.85 -8.08
C LEU A 31 21.34 10.06 -6.72
N GLY A 32 20.01 9.96 -6.69
CA GLY A 32 19.19 10.31 -5.53
C GLY A 32 18.66 11.76 -5.54
N GLY A 33 18.18 12.25 -6.69
CA GLY A 33 17.52 13.56 -6.79
C GLY A 33 16.33 13.71 -5.84
N GLN A 34 16.15 14.92 -5.28
CA GLN A 34 15.05 15.24 -4.35
C GLN A 34 13.69 14.87 -4.95
N HIS A 35 12.78 14.36 -4.10
CA HIS A 35 11.42 14.05 -4.52
C HIS A 35 10.70 15.30 -5.03
N ARG A 36 10.41 15.36 -6.33
CA ARG A 36 9.67 16.46 -6.97
C ARG A 36 8.18 16.47 -6.62
N PHE A 37 7.66 15.34 -6.14
CA PHE A 37 6.24 15.14 -5.82
C PHE A 37 6.06 14.70 -4.37
N SER A 38 5.03 15.24 -3.71
CA SER A 38 4.65 14.84 -2.35
C SER A 38 4.13 13.39 -2.32
N ASN A 39 4.12 12.77 -1.13
CA ASN A 39 3.51 11.44 -0.95
C ASN A 39 2.04 11.47 -1.37
N LEU A 40 1.29 12.50 -0.96
CA LEU A 40 -0.12 12.68 -1.29
C LEU A 40 -0.37 12.72 -2.82
N ALA A 41 0.47 13.42 -3.58
CA ALA A 41 0.31 13.48 -5.04
C ALA A 41 0.54 12.12 -5.71
N ILE A 42 1.55 11.37 -5.24
CA ILE A 42 1.85 10.02 -5.73
C ILE A 42 0.72 9.06 -5.35
N GLU A 43 0.29 9.07 -4.09
CA GLU A 43 -0.79 8.24 -3.56
C GLU A 43 -2.08 8.48 -4.33
N THR A 44 -2.49 9.74 -4.50
CA THR A 44 -3.70 10.11 -5.26
C THR A 44 -3.62 9.60 -6.70
N THR A 45 -2.47 9.75 -7.35
CA THR A 45 -2.28 9.28 -8.73
C THR A 45 -2.39 7.76 -8.82
N LEU A 46 -1.77 7.03 -7.88
CA LEU A 46 -1.85 5.57 -7.83
C LEU A 46 -3.27 5.08 -7.51
N MET A 47 -3.99 5.75 -6.61
CA MET A 47 -5.39 5.44 -6.29
C MET A 47 -6.29 5.60 -7.52
N LEU A 48 -6.14 6.68 -8.29
CA LEU A 48 -6.88 6.87 -9.55
C LEU A 48 -6.59 5.75 -10.55
N GLY A 49 -5.31 5.37 -10.70
CA GLY A 49 -4.92 4.25 -11.54
C GLY A 49 -5.52 2.91 -11.09
N ALA A 50 -5.53 2.65 -9.78
CA ALA A 50 -6.10 1.43 -9.21
C ALA A 50 -7.62 1.35 -9.40
N LEU A 51 -8.34 2.45 -9.13
CA LEU A 51 -9.79 2.54 -9.33
C LEU A 51 -10.19 2.35 -10.79
N ALA A 52 -9.42 2.92 -11.72
CA ALA A 52 -9.65 2.76 -13.15
C ALA A 52 -9.07 1.44 -13.73
N ARG A 53 -8.35 0.66 -12.93
CA ARG A 53 -7.62 -0.56 -13.34
C ARG A 53 -6.64 -0.32 -14.50
N PHE A 54 -5.96 0.83 -14.48
CA PHE A 54 -5.03 1.26 -15.51
C PHE A 54 -3.59 0.88 -15.20
N SER A 55 -2.80 0.63 -16.26
CA SER A 55 -1.35 0.57 -16.15
C SER A 55 -0.76 1.92 -15.75
N LEU A 56 0.49 1.95 -15.28
CA LEU A 56 1.13 3.21 -14.85
C LEU A 56 1.24 4.23 -15.99
N HIS A 57 1.44 3.79 -17.23
CA HIS A 57 1.46 4.68 -18.40
C HIS A 57 0.07 5.28 -18.68
N GLN A 58 -0.98 4.47 -18.60
CA GLN A 58 -2.35 4.95 -18.77
C GLN A 58 -2.76 5.89 -17.63
N THR A 59 -2.30 5.61 -16.41
CA THR A 59 -2.54 6.46 -15.24
C THR A 59 -1.89 7.84 -15.41
N GLU A 60 -0.64 7.88 -15.88
CA GLU A 60 0.03 9.13 -16.25
C GLU A 60 -0.77 9.92 -17.29
N GLY A 61 -1.23 9.24 -18.35
CA GLY A 61 -2.06 9.84 -19.40
C GLY A 61 -3.38 10.40 -18.87
N LEU A 62 -4.09 9.63 -18.05
CA LEU A 62 -5.35 10.04 -17.42
C LEU A 62 -5.18 11.31 -16.58
N VAL A 63 -4.19 11.32 -15.68
CA VAL A 63 -3.96 12.48 -14.81
C VAL A 63 -3.54 13.70 -15.63
N ARG A 64 -2.74 13.51 -16.69
CA ARG A 64 -2.39 14.58 -17.63
C ARG A 64 -3.62 15.16 -18.33
N SER A 65 -4.53 14.32 -18.82
CA SER A 65 -5.79 14.75 -19.42
C SER A 65 -6.69 15.48 -18.41
N LEU A 66 -6.74 15.03 -17.15
CA LEU A 66 -7.52 15.68 -16.11
C LEU A 66 -6.97 17.08 -15.78
N MET A 67 -5.65 17.25 -15.67
CA MET A 67 -5.03 18.57 -15.45
C MET A 67 -5.33 19.53 -16.61
N ALA A 68 -5.26 19.04 -17.85
CA ALA A 68 -5.62 19.82 -19.03
C ALA A 68 -7.10 20.22 -19.02
N LEU A 69 -8.00 19.29 -18.67
CA LEU A 69 -9.44 19.56 -18.59
C LEU A 69 -9.79 20.59 -17.49
N MET A 70 -9.06 20.56 -16.37
CA MET A 70 -9.22 21.53 -15.28
C MET A 70 -8.48 22.86 -15.54
N ASN A 71 -7.81 23.00 -16.70
CA ASN A 71 -6.98 24.14 -17.05
C ASN A 71 -5.90 24.46 -16.00
N LEU A 72 -5.26 23.41 -15.46
CA LEU A 72 -4.18 23.50 -14.48
C LEU A 72 -2.83 23.21 -15.14
N ASP A 73 -1.92 24.19 -15.09
CA ASP A 73 -0.52 24.02 -15.51
C ASP A 73 0.32 23.38 -14.38
N LEU A 74 -0.05 22.14 -14.02
CA LEU A 74 0.65 21.35 -13.01
C LEU A 74 1.39 20.19 -13.67
N THR A 75 2.64 19.98 -13.27
CA THR A 75 3.42 18.81 -13.70
C THR A 75 2.82 17.55 -13.10
N VAL A 76 2.72 16.49 -13.90
CA VAL A 76 2.19 15.17 -13.49
C VAL A 76 3.35 14.20 -13.23
N PRO A 77 3.27 13.32 -12.21
CA PRO A 77 4.26 12.26 -12.01
C PRO A 77 4.27 11.30 -13.20
N ASP A 78 5.44 11.10 -13.81
CA ASP A 78 5.60 10.10 -14.88
C ASP A 78 5.52 8.66 -14.34
N HIS A 79 5.23 7.71 -15.23
CA HIS A 79 5.13 6.29 -14.89
C HIS A 79 6.40 5.71 -14.24
N THR A 80 7.61 6.22 -14.54
CA THR A 80 8.85 5.76 -13.89
C THR A 80 8.95 6.28 -12.46
N THR A 81 8.51 7.51 -12.22
CA THR A 81 8.39 8.12 -10.90
C THR A 81 7.37 7.36 -10.06
N LEU A 82 6.20 7.04 -10.62
CA LEU A 82 5.19 6.21 -9.96
C LEU A 82 5.71 4.80 -9.66
N ALA A 83 6.38 4.15 -10.61
CA ALA A 83 6.93 2.81 -10.43
C ALA A 83 7.99 2.72 -9.32
N ARG A 84 8.83 3.76 -9.18
CA ARG A 84 9.82 3.86 -8.11
C ARG A 84 9.15 4.15 -6.76
N ARG A 85 8.21 5.10 -6.73
CA ARG A 85 7.62 5.61 -5.50
C ARG A 85 6.52 4.73 -4.91
N ARG A 86 5.82 3.92 -5.72
CA ARG A 86 4.79 2.98 -5.22
C ARG A 86 5.33 1.97 -4.20
N ARG A 87 6.65 1.73 -4.18
CA ARG A 87 7.31 0.80 -3.24
C ARG A 87 7.52 1.41 -1.85
N THR A 88 7.52 2.74 -1.76
CA THR A 88 7.93 3.48 -0.55
C THR A 88 6.85 4.43 -0.05
N VAL A 89 5.76 4.59 -0.80
CA VAL A 89 4.64 5.44 -0.39
C VAL A 89 3.76 4.64 0.55
N ASP A 90 3.64 5.10 1.78
CA ASP A 90 2.73 4.52 2.75
C ASP A 90 1.30 4.91 2.37
N VAL A 91 0.44 3.91 2.23
CA VAL A 91 -1.01 4.09 2.02
C VAL A 91 -1.65 3.79 3.36
N CYS A 92 -1.74 4.82 4.21
CA CYS A 92 -2.28 4.65 5.56
C CYS A 92 -3.70 5.21 5.62
N SER A 93 -4.67 4.33 5.79
CA SER A 93 -6.05 4.70 6.10
C SER A 93 -6.12 5.23 7.54
N ILE A 94 -6.35 6.54 7.71
CA ILE A 94 -6.46 7.16 9.03
C ILE A 94 -7.77 6.70 9.68
N ARG A 95 -7.71 5.62 10.49
CA ARG A 95 -8.84 5.14 11.27
C ARG A 95 -8.85 5.70 12.69
N ARG A 96 -10.01 6.21 13.11
CA ARG A 96 -10.23 6.76 14.46
C ARG A 96 -10.93 5.80 15.42
N ARG A 97 -11.43 4.65 14.94
CA ARG A 97 -12.19 3.68 15.74
C ARG A 97 -11.36 2.40 15.96
N PRO A 98 -11.56 1.70 17.08
CA PRO A 98 -10.99 0.37 17.28
C PRO A 98 -11.47 -0.61 16.20
N VAL A 99 -10.59 -1.52 15.77
CA VAL A 99 -10.83 -2.47 14.67
C VAL A 99 -10.67 -3.90 15.18
N ASP A 100 -11.55 -4.79 14.75
CA ASP A 100 -11.36 -6.24 14.90
C ASP A 100 -10.64 -6.77 13.68
N ILE A 101 -9.52 -7.47 13.90
CA ILE A 101 -8.71 -8.00 12.81
C ILE A 101 -8.95 -9.50 12.66
N VAL A 102 -9.15 -9.95 11.43
CA VAL A 102 -9.18 -11.35 11.04
C VAL A 102 -7.87 -11.67 10.32
N ILE A 103 -7.20 -12.74 10.72
CA ILE A 103 -5.91 -13.15 10.17
C ILE A 103 -6.06 -14.53 9.55
N ASP A 104 -5.58 -14.64 8.33
CA ASP A 104 -5.49 -15.89 7.58
C ASP A 104 -4.22 -15.93 6.73
N SER A 105 -3.80 -17.14 6.37
CA SER A 105 -2.67 -17.37 5.47
C SER A 105 -3.14 -18.12 4.21
N THR A 106 -2.60 -17.73 3.06
CA THR A 106 -2.84 -18.44 1.81
C THR A 106 -1.53 -18.80 1.13
N GLY A 107 -1.45 -20.03 0.63
CA GLY A 107 -0.35 -20.47 -0.22
C GLY A 107 -0.43 -19.80 -1.59
N LEU A 108 0.64 -19.13 -1.99
CA LEU A 108 0.84 -18.57 -3.32
C LEU A 108 1.89 -19.38 -4.07
N LYS A 109 1.52 -19.79 -5.28
CA LYS A 109 2.42 -20.50 -6.18
C LYS A 109 3.10 -19.49 -7.12
N PHE A 110 4.41 -19.33 -6.96
CA PHE A 110 5.19 -18.46 -7.83
C PHE A 110 5.72 -19.26 -9.02
N TYR A 111 5.47 -18.74 -10.22
CA TYR A 111 6.10 -19.23 -11.42
C TYR A 111 7.50 -18.62 -11.51
N GLY A 112 8.48 -19.48 -11.83
CA GLY A 112 9.85 -19.06 -12.11
C GLY A 112 9.91 -18.04 -13.26
N PRO A 113 11.11 -17.50 -13.53
CA PRO A 113 11.29 -16.39 -14.45
C PRO A 113 10.72 -16.69 -15.85
N GLY A 114 10.35 -15.62 -16.57
CA GLY A 114 9.58 -15.69 -17.83
C GLY A 114 10.21 -16.53 -18.94
N GLU A 115 9.53 -16.65 -20.08
CA GLU A 115 9.90 -17.53 -21.20
C GLU A 115 11.37 -17.46 -21.61
N TRP A 116 11.95 -16.26 -21.65
CA TRP A 116 13.36 -16.08 -21.97
C TRP A 116 14.30 -16.81 -21.00
N ALA A 117 14.01 -16.76 -19.69
CA ALA A 117 14.82 -17.42 -18.68
C ALA A 117 14.62 -18.95 -18.71
N ARG A 118 13.41 -19.41 -19.02
CA ARG A 118 13.14 -20.85 -19.25
C ARG A 118 13.90 -21.37 -20.47
N ALA A 119 13.97 -20.59 -21.54
CA ALA A 119 14.72 -20.95 -22.74
C ALA A 119 16.24 -20.97 -22.49
N LYS A 120 16.76 -20.07 -21.66
CA LYS A 120 18.19 -19.93 -21.35
C LYS A 120 18.70 -20.90 -20.28
N HIS A 121 17.89 -21.19 -19.25
CA HIS A 121 18.33 -21.89 -18.05
C HIS A 121 17.49 -23.15 -17.73
N GLY A 122 16.57 -23.53 -18.62
CA GLY A 122 15.65 -24.64 -18.40
C GLY A 122 14.51 -24.30 -17.44
N GLU A 123 13.65 -25.27 -17.16
CA GLU A 123 12.56 -25.08 -16.21
C GLU A 123 13.10 -24.88 -14.78
N THR A 124 12.77 -23.74 -14.18
CA THR A 124 13.02 -23.52 -12.75
C THR A 124 11.91 -24.17 -11.93
N ARG A 125 12.28 -24.86 -10.84
CA ARG A 125 11.34 -25.49 -9.90
C ARG A 125 10.36 -24.44 -9.35
N ARG A 126 9.07 -24.79 -9.34
CA ARG A 126 7.99 -23.97 -8.73
C ARG A 126 8.28 -23.80 -7.24
N SER A 127 8.24 -22.57 -6.75
CA SER A 127 8.33 -22.26 -5.33
C SER A 127 6.97 -21.83 -4.79
N TRP A 128 6.65 -22.34 -3.60
CA TRP A 128 5.53 -21.86 -2.82
C TRP A 128 6.01 -20.75 -1.88
N ARG A 129 5.10 -19.81 -1.60
CA ARG A 129 5.25 -18.78 -0.58
C ARG A 129 3.93 -18.70 0.17
N LYS A 130 3.96 -18.30 1.43
CA LYS A 130 2.75 -18.03 2.20
C LYS A 130 2.52 -16.53 2.25
N LEU A 131 1.32 -16.10 1.87
CA LEU A 131 0.86 -14.74 2.07
C LEU A 131 -0.05 -14.72 3.29
N HIS A 132 0.43 -14.12 4.37
CA HIS A 132 -0.38 -13.83 5.54
C HIS A 132 -1.02 -12.47 5.39
N ILE A 133 -2.33 -12.39 5.60
CA ILE A 133 -3.11 -11.16 5.46
C ILE A 133 -3.88 -10.93 6.75
N SER A 134 -3.92 -9.67 7.18
CA SER A 134 -4.86 -9.20 8.20
C SER A 134 -5.90 -8.30 7.54
N VAL A 135 -7.17 -8.56 7.83
CA VAL A 135 -8.30 -7.79 7.30
C VAL A 135 -9.17 -7.26 8.43
N ASN A 136 -9.83 -6.14 8.21
CA ASN A 136 -10.88 -5.66 9.09
C ASN A 136 -12.13 -6.52 8.93
N ALA A 137 -12.69 -7.03 10.02
CA ALA A 137 -13.91 -7.83 10.02
C ALA A 137 -15.15 -7.08 9.48
N ASP A 138 -15.21 -5.76 9.65
CA ASP A 138 -16.41 -4.98 9.32
C ASP A 138 -16.53 -4.63 7.83
N ASP A 139 -15.40 -4.32 7.18
CA ASP A 139 -15.39 -3.80 5.80
C ASP A 139 -14.41 -4.52 4.85
N ASN A 140 -13.76 -5.59 5.34
CA ASN A 140 -12.80 -6.39 4.59
C ASN A 140 -11.58 -5.61 4.06
N GLU A 141 -11.27 -4.43 4.61
CA GLU A 141 -10.04 -3.73 4.24
C GLU A 141 -8.81 -4.51 4.70
N ILE A 142 -7.81 -4.66 3.82
CA ILE A 142 -6.52 -5.25 4.15
C ILE A 142 -5.72 -4.27 5.01
N LEU A 143 -5.43 -4.66 6.25
CA LEU A 143 -4.75 -3.82 7.24
C LEU A 143 -3.24 -4.00 7.23
N ALA A 144 -2.79 -5.23 6.98
CA ALA A 144 -1.38 -5.59 6.84
C ALA A 144 -1.25 -6.91 6.09
N HIS A 145 -0.08 -7.12 5.49
CA HIS A 145 0.27 -8.37 4.83
C HIS A 145 1.75 -8.68 5.04
N VAL A 146 2.10 -9.96 5.02
CA VAL A 146 3.48 -10.45 5.05
C VAL A 146 3.60 -11.64 4.11
N LEU A 147 4.61 -11.63 3.24
CA LEU A 147 4.96 -12.75 2.38
C LEU A 147 6.16 -13.49 2.97
N THR A 148 6.05 -14.80 3.16
CA THR A 148 7.13 -15.64 3.70
C THR A 148 7.40 -16.85 2.81
N ASP A 149 8.50 -17.54 3.09
CA ASP A 149 8.74 -18.88 2.59
C ASP A 149 7.74 -19.90 3.18
N ASP A 150 7.65 -21.06 2.55
CA ASP A 150 6.65 -22.09 2.87
C ASP A 150 6.92 -22.81 4.21
N ASP A 151 8.18 -22.85 4.63
CA ASP A 151 8.64 -23.45 5.89
C ASP A 151 8.41 -22.54 7.11
N THR A 152 8.02 -21.28 6.88
CA THR A 152 7.72 -20.34 7.96
C THR A 152 6.39 -20.71 8.61
N SER A 153 6.40 -20.81 9.95
CA SER A 153 5.20 -21.06 10.74
C SER A 153 4.29 -19.84 10.77
N ASP A 154 2.99 -20.08 10.55
CA ASP A 154 1.94 -19.07 10.53
C ASP A 154 1.88 -18.29 11.87
N SER A 155 1.94 -19.02 12.99
CA SER A 155 1.98 -18.45 14.34
C SER A 155 3.13 -17.45 14.55
N ALA A 156 4.27 -17.63 13.87
CA ALA A 156 5.40 -16.71 14.01
C ALA A 156 5.15 -15.33 13.37
N MET A 157 4.20 -15.22 12.44
CA MET A 157 3.92 -13.98 11.72
C MET A 157 2.86 -13.10 12.38
N ILE A 158 2.09 -13.63 13.34
CA ILE A 158 0.97 -12.90 13.93
C ILE A 158 1.38 -11.59 14.61
N GLY A 159 2.50 -11.58 15.32
CA GLY A 159 3.03 -10.37 15.96
C GLY A 159 3.37 -9.28 14.95
N LYS A 160 3.95 -9.65 13.80
CA LYS A 160 4.26 -8.70 12.71
C LYS A 160 3.00 -8.15 12.07
N LEU A 161 1.98 -8.99 11.87
CA LEU A 161 0.69 -8.55 11.32
C LEU A 161 0.03 -7.55 12.27
N VAL A 162 -0.07 -7.88 13.55
CA VAL A 162 -0.64 -7.00 14.60
C VAL A 162 0.13 -5.68 14.72
N ALA A 163 1.46 -5.70 14.62
CA ALA A 163 2.27 -4.49 14.66
C ALA A 163 2.06 -3.60 13.43
N ASN A 164 1.93 -4.21 12.25
CA ASN A 164 1.82 -3.50 10.97
C ASN A 164 0.38 -3.06 10.63
N SER A 165 -0.66 -3.68 11.21
CA SER A 165 -2.06 -3.32 10.93
C SER A 165 -2.35 -1.89 11.39
N CYS A 166 -2.81 -0.97 10.55
CA CYS A 166 -3.08 0.40 11.00
C CYS A 166 -4.29 0.49 11.96
N GLY A 167 -4.25 1.41 12.94
CA GLY A 167 -5.36 1.67 13.89
C GLY A 167 -5.26 0.97 15.25
N ASN A 168 -6.24 1.24 16.13
CA ASN A 168 -6.33 0.61 17.45
C ASN A 168 -6.98 -0.78 17.34
N ILE A 169 -6.32 -1.85 17.76
CA ILE A 169 -6.82 -3.22 17.61
C ILE A 169 -7.66 -3.61 18.83
N ARG A 170 -8.96 -3.87 18.64
CA ARG A 170 -9.89 -4.36 19.66
C ARG A 170 -9.72 -5.86 19.90
N SER A 171 -9.92 -6.67 18.87
CA SER A 171 -9.77 -8.13 18.93
C SER A 171 -8.98 -8.68 17.75
N VAL A 172 -8.47 -9.91 17.93
CA VAL A 172 -7.75 -10.68 16.91
C VAL A 172 -8.46 -12.01 16.76
N ILE A 173 -8.87 -12.33 15.54
CA ILE A 173 -9.54 -13.57 15.16
C ILE A 173 -8.63 -14.28 14.16
N ALA A 174 -8.33 -15.55 14.39
CA ALA A 174 -7.48 -16.34 13.52
C ALA A 174 -7.91 -17.81 13.60
N ASP A 175 -7.47 -18.62 12.64
CA ASP A 175 -7.76 -20.05 12.62
C ASP A 175 -6.99 -20.83 13.71
N GLY A 176 -7.25 -22.14 13.77
CA GLY A 176 -6.61 -23.02 14.75
C GLY A 176 -5.08 -23.11 14.62
N ALA A 177 -4.50 -22.81 13.45
CA ALA A 177 -3.06 -22.80 13.25
C ALA A 177 -2.36 -21.67 14.04
N TYR A 178 -3.13 -20.69 14.51
CA TYR A 178 -2.67 -19.61 15.38
C TYR A 178 -2.96 -19.87 16.88
N GLY A 179 -3.54 -21.00 17.26
CA GLY A 179 -4.08 -21.25 18.62
C GLY A 179 -3.08 -21.49 19.77
N GLY A 180 -1.79 -21.21 19.61
CA GLY A 180 -0.75 -21.54 20.60
C GLY A 180 -0.36 -20.39 21.55
N GLU A 181 0.22 -20.73 22.72
CA GLU A 181 0.76 -19.74 23.67
C GLU A 181 1.75 -18.72 23.04
N PRO A 182 2.68 -19.13 22.14
CA PRO A 182 3.57 -18.17 21.47
C PRO A 182 2.82 -17.08 20.70
N THR A 183 1.67 -17.41 20.12
CA THR A 183 0.80 -16.46 19.41
C THR A 183 0.25 -15.42 20.36
N TYR A 184 -0.31 -15.83 21.50
CA TYR A 184 -0.87 -14.91 22.49
C TYR A 184 0.20 -13.95 23.04
N GLN A 185 1.41 -14.45 23.30
CA GLN A 185 2.55 -13.64 23.72
C GLN A 185 2.95 -12.62 22.65
N ALA A 186 3.02 -13.04 21.39
CA ALA A 186 3.32 -12.15 20.27
C ALA A 186 2.27 -11.04 20.10
N ILE A 187 0.98 -11.35 20.24
CA ILE A 187 -0.11 -10.36 20.21
C ILE A 187 0.03 -9.35 21.35
N ARG A 188 0.30 -9.83 22.58
CA ARG A 188 0.48 -8.96 23.76
C ARG A 188 1.67 -8.02 23.57
N ALA A 189 2.82 -8.54 23.14
CA ALA A 189 4.01 -7.76 22.89
C ALA A 189 3.79 -6.71 21.78
N ALA A 190 3.14 -7.11 20.68
CA ALA A 190 2.86 -6.21 19.56
C ALA A 190 1.88 -5.10 19.93
N ARG A 191 0.92 -5.33 20.84
CA ARG A 191 0.01 -4.29 21.34
C ARG A 191 0.69 -3.27 22.24
N LEU A 192 1.70 -3.67 23.01
CA LEU A 192 2.46 -2.78 23.90
C LEU A 192 3.42 -1.85 23.14
N ALA A 193 3.84 -2.25 21.94
CA ALA A 193 4.82 -1.52 21.13
C ALA A 193 4.20 -0.45 20.21
N ARG A 194 2.89 -0.15 20.36
CA ARG A 194 2.11 0.73 19.48
C ARG A 194 1.57 1.94 20.20
#